data_AF-A0A930GWJ5-F1
#
_entry.id   AF-A0A930GWJ5-F1
#
_cell.length_a   1.000
_cell.length_b   1.000
_cell.length_c   1.000
_cell.angle_alpha   90.00
_cell.angle_beta   90.00
_cell.angle_gamma   90.00
#
_symmetry.space_group_name_H-M   'P 1'
#
loop_
_entity.id
_entity.type
_entity.pdbx_description
1 polymer ?
#
loop_
_entity_poly.entity_id
_entity_poly.type
_entity_poly.pdbx_seq_one_letter_code
_entity_poly.pdbx_strand_id
1 'polypeptide(L)'
;LSDAEISKAYGTRHRAALGISENSDAITLVVSEETGRISVASEGKLYRIREPEELLKYLPKEEKEGEERKSIFSRIFSKEKKKEQS
;
A
#
# COMPACT_ATOMS: atom_id res chain seq x y z
N LEU A 1 4.57 -18.96 -12.15
CA LEU A 1 4.20 -17.88 -13.09
C LEU A 1 5.49 -17.35 -13.67
N SER A 2 5.60 -17.26 -14.99
CA SER A 2 6.85 -16.83 -15.63
C SER A 2 7.04 -15.32 -15.49
N ASP A 3 8.30 -14.84 -15.39
CA ASP A 3 8.61 -13.39 -15.29
C ASP A 3 7.99 -12.54 -16.42
N ALA A 4 7.76 -13.16 -17.59
CA ALA A 4 7.14 -12.53 -18.74
C ALA A 4 5.64 -12.18 -18.54
N GLU A 5 4.91 -12.96 -17.73
CA GLU A 5 3.49 -12.69 -17.45
C GLU A 5 3.30 -11.56 -16.44
N ILE A 6 4.23 -11.45 -15.48
CA ILE A 6 4.31 -10.32 -14.55
C ILE A 6 4.64 -9.04 -15.34
N SER A 7 5.53 -9.12 -16.33
CA SER A 7 5.99 -7.97 -17.12
C SER A 7 4.90 -7.27 -17.95
N LYS A 8 3.84 -7.98 -18.40
CA LYS A 8 2.76 -7.35 -19.21
C LYS A 8 1.65 -6.72 -18.39
N ALA A 9 1.42 -7.21 -17.17
CA ALA A 9 0.35 -6.71 -16.30
C ALA A 9 0.80 -5.59 -15.35
N TYR A 10 2.11 -5.47 -15.10
CA TYR A 10 2.66 -4.63 -14.04
C TYR A 10 3.71 -3.65 -14.56
N GLY A 11 3.34 -2.37 -14.59
CA GLY A 11 4.22 -1.25 -14.95
C GLY A 11 5.30 -0.92 -13.91
N THR A 12 6.04 0.17 -14.13
CA THR A 12 7.18 0.59 -13.30
C THR A 12 6.82 0.79 -11.83
N ARG A 13 5.66 1.37 -11.52
CA ARG A 13 5.19 1.57 -10.13
C ARG A 13 5.07 0.26 -9.35
N HIS A 14 4.56 -0.78 -10.00
CA HIS A 14 4.42 -2.10 -9.38
C HIS A 14 5.78 -2.74 -9.13
N ARG A 15 6.73 -2.60 -10.08
CA ARG A 15 8.09 -3.11 -9.92
C ARG A 15 8.85 -2.39 -8.81
N ALA A 16 8.69 -1.08 -8.69
CA ALA A 16 9.27 -0.30 -7.59
C ALA A 16 8.70 -0.74 -6.23
N ALA A 17 7.37 -0.92 -6.16
CA ALA A 17 6.70 -1.41 -4.96
C ALA A 17 7.16 -2.82 -4.57
N LEU A 18 7.33 -3.71 -5.55
CA LEU A 18 7.88 -5.04 -5.32
C LEU A 18 9.29 -4.95 -4.74
N GLY A 19 10.19 -4.21 -5.40
CA GLY A 19 11.59 -4.10 -4.99
C GLY A 19 11.79 -3.52 -3.59
N ILE A 20 10.99 -2.53 -3.18
CA ILE A 20 11.06 -2.02 -1.80
C ILE A 20 10.55 -3.06 -0.80
N SER A 21 9.46 -3.76 -1.12
CA SER A 21 8.87 -4.78 -0.24
C SER A 21 9.68 -6.09 -0.14
N GLU A 22 10.59 -6.35 -1.07
CA GLU A 22 11.51 -7.50 -1.03
C GLU A 22 12.60 -7.32 0.03
N ASN A 23 13.02 -6.07 0.27
CA ASN A 23 14.17 -5.73 1.10
C ASN A 23 13.78 -5.01 2.40
N SER A 24 12.48 -4.93 2.71
CA SER A 24 11.95 -4.28 3.91
C SER A 24 10.60 -4.86 4.32
N ASP A 25 10.13 -4.48 5.51
CA ASP A 25 8.78 -4.73 6.01
C ASP A 25 7.72 -3.75 5.46
N ALA A 26 8.08 -2.96 4.43
CA ALA A 26 7.19 -1.96 3.87
C ALA A 26 5.96 -2.59 3.18
N ILE A 27 4.79 -2.07 3.54
CA ILE A 27 3.53 -2.30 2.84
C ILE A 27 3.34 -1.16 1.84
N THR A 28 3.34 -1.48 0.54
CA THR A 28 3.22 -0.47 -0.52
C THR A 28 1.92 -0.63 -1.28
N LEU A 29 1.09 0.42 -1.29
CA LEU A 29 -0.13 0.47 -2.10
C LEU A 29 0.17 1.09 -3.47
N VAL A 30 -0.29 0.44 -4.53
CA VAL A 30 -0.08 0.87 -5.91
C VAL A 30 -1.42 0.97 -6.63
N VAL A 31 -1.61 2.08 -7.34
CA VAL A 31 -2.72 2.25 -8.27
C VAL A 31 -2.17 2.23 -9.69
N SER A 32 -2.71 1.35 -10.53
CA SER A 32 -2.39 1.28 -11.96
C SER A 32 -2.89 2.54 -12.67
N GLU A 33 -2.00 3.24 -13.36
CA GLU A 33 -2.35 4.42 -14.16
C GLU A 33 -3.19 4.07 -15.40
N GLU A 34 -3.01 2.87 -15.94
CA GLU A 34 -3.72 2.41 -17.14
C GLU A 34 -5.13 1.88 -16.81
N THR A 35 -5.31 1.27 -15.63
CA THR A 35 -6.52 0.48 -15.35
C THR A 35 -7.24 0.88 -14.08
N GLY A 36 -6.68 1.80 -13.27
CA GLY A 36 -7.21 2.19 -11.97
C GLY A 36 -7.17 1.09 -10.90
N ARG A 37 -6.64 -0.10 -11.24
CA ARG A 37 -6.62 -1.25 -10.32
C ARG A 37 -5.67 -1.01 -9.17
N ILE A 38 -6.10 -1.41 -7.98
CA ILE A 38 -5.32 -1.31 -6.75
C ILE A 38 -4.59 -2.63 -6.52
N SER A 39 -3.32 -2.53 -6.15
CA SER A 39 -2.50 -3.66 -5.71
C SER A 39 -1.71 -3.28 -4.45
N VAL A 40 -1.33 -4.28 -3.67
CA VAL A 40 -0.44 -4.12 -2.50
C VAL A 40 0.81 -4.95 -2.75
N ALA A 41 1.98 -4.36 -2.53
CA ALA A 41 3.25 -5.09 -2.44
C ALA A 41 3.64 -5.24 -0.95
N SER A 42 3.90 -6.47 -0.52
CA SER A 42 4.32 -6.80 0.85
C SER A 42 5.10 -8.11 0.84
N GLU A 43 6.19 -8.18 1.59
CA GLU A 43 7.03 -9.39 1.71
C GLU A 43 7.48 -9.94 0.35
N GLY A 44 7.88 -9.06 -0.57
CA GLY A 44 8.29 -9.41 -1.93
C GLY A 44 7.20 -10.06 -2.79
N LYS A 45 5.93 -9.84 -2.46
CA LYS A 45 4.77 -10.35 -3.22
C LYS A 45 3.83 -9.22 -3.58
N LEU A 46 3.22 -9.35 -4.75
CA LEU A 46 2.22 -8.42 -5.24
C LEU A 46 0.82 -9.05 -5.18
N TYR A 47 -0.10 -8.38 -4.50
CA TYR A 47 -1.48 -8.81 -4.28
C TYR A 47 -2.43 -7.84 -4.95
N ARG A 48 -3.26 -8.34 -5.87
CA ARG A 48 -4.31 -7.53 -6.49
C ARG A 48 -5.51 -7.43 -5.55
N ILE A 49 -5.97 -6.21 -5.31
CA ILE A 49 -7.14 -5.94 -4.48
C ILE A 49 -8.37 -5.92 -5.39
N ARG A 50 -9.36 -6.75 -5.08
CA ARG A 50 -10.64 -6.77 -5.81
C ARG A 50 -11.70 -5.94 -5.11
N GLU A 51 -11.78 -6.08 -3.79
CA GLU A 51 -12.73 -5.38 -2.93
C GLU A 51 -11.98 -4.50 -1.91
N PRO A 52 -12.48 -3.30 -1.57
CA PRO A 52 -11.82 -2.39 -0.63
C PRO A 52 -11.52 -3.03 0.74
N GLU A 53 -12.35 -3.94 1.21
CA GLU A 53 -12.20 -4.60 2.50
C GLU A 53 -10.98 -5.52 2.54
N GLU A 54 -10.51 -6.02 1.39
CA GLU A 54 -9.29 -6.82 1.31
C GLU A 54 -8.06 -5.99 1.68
N LEU A 55 -8.11 -4.66 1.48
CA LEU A 55 -7.00 -3.77 1.82
C LEU A 55 -6.74 -3.74 3.32
N LEU A 56 -7.79 -3.84 4.14
CA LEU A 56 -7.70 -3.85 5.60
C LEU A 56 -6.86 -5.02 6.14
N LYS A 57 -6.67 -6.09 5.35
CA LYS A 57 -5.81 -7.22 5.72
C LYS A 57 -4.33 -6.85 5.77
N TYR A 58 -3.93 -5.87 4.96
CA TYR A 58 -2.53 -5.43 4.82
C TYR A 58 -2.23 -4.18 5.63
N LEU A 59 -3.24 -3.43 6.07
CA LEU A 59 -3.02 -2.27 6.91
C LEU A 59 -2.69 -2.72 8.34
N PRO A 60 -1.73 -2.03 9.01
CA PRO A 60 -1.43 -2.33 10.41
C PRO A 60 -2.71 -2.21 11.23
N LYS A 61 -3.01 -3.29 11.98
CA LYS A 61 -4.11 -3.28 12.94
C LYS A 61 -3.74 -2.35 14.08
N GLU A 62 -4.70 -1.56 14.55
CA GLU A 62 -4.49 -0.71 15.71
C GLU A 62 -4.17 -1.60 16.92
N GLU A 63 -2.96 -1.46 17.49
CA GLU A 63 -2.66 -1.98 18.82
C GLU A 63 -3.48 -1.18 19.83
N LYS A 64 -4.30 -1.90 20.61
CA LYS A 64 -5.13 -1.30 21.65
C LYS A 64 -4.26 -0.95 22.85
N GLU A 65 -3.70 0.26 22.87
CA GLU A 65 -3.17 0.87 24.09
C GLU A 65 -3.76 2.26 24.30
N GLY A 66 -4.55 2.40 25.37
CA GLY A 66 -4.90 3.70 25.96
C GLY A 66 -6.02 4.48 25.27
N GLU A 67 -6.86 5.11 26.09
CA GLU A 67 -7.96 5.98 25.67
C GLU A 67 -7.43 7.26 25.00
N GLU A 68 -7.27 7.26 23.68
CA GLU A 68 -7.58 8.40 22.81
C GLU A 68 -7.52 7.98 21.34
N ARG A 69 -8.71 7.89 20.74
CA ARG A 69 -8.95 7.39 19.38
C ARG A 69 -8.35 8.34 18.33
N LYS A 70 -7.12 8.11 17.89
CA LYS A 70 -6.60 8.71 16.67
C LYS A 70 -6.29 7.61 15.68
N SER A 71 -7.29 7.28 14.86
CA SER A 71 -7.14 6.30 13.79
C SER A 71 -5.91 6.63 12.96
N ILE A 72 -5.18 5.61 12.51
CA ILE A 72 -4.01 5.79 11.64
C ILE A 72 -4.37 6.63 10.42
N PHE A 73 -5.60 6.50 9.90
CA PHE A 73 -6.15 7.38 8.89
C PHE A 73 -6.09 8.85 9.33
N SER A 74 -6.63 9.19 10.49
CA SER A 74 -6.53 10.55 11.03
C SER A 74 -5.08 11.03 11.16
N ARG A 75 -4.11 10.17 11.51
CA ARG A 75 -2.68 10.55 11.58
C ARG A 75 -2.09 10.84 10.20
N ILE A 76 -2.39 10.01 9.20
CA ILE A 76 -1.91 10.17 7.82
C ILE A 76 -2.52 11.44 7.20
N PHE A 77 -3.84 11.59 7.28
CA PHE A 77 -4.56 12.73 6.71
C PHE A 77 -4.34 14.04 7.48
N SER A 78 -4.03 13.99 8.78
CA SER A 78 -3.68 15.20 9.54
C SER A 78 -2.25 15.69 9.27
N LYS A 79 -1.37 14.84 8.72
CA LYS A 79 0.02 15.21 8.43
C LYS A 79 0.12 16.08 7.17
N GLU A 80 -0.77 15.90 6.19
CA GLU A 80 -0.80 16.74 4.98
C GLU A 80 -1.17 18.20 5.30
N LYS A 81 -2.17 18.45 6.18
CA LYS A 81 -2.61 19.81 6.52
C LYS A 81 -1.57 20.69 7.23
N LYS A 82 -0.55 20.11 7.89
CA LYS A 82 0.47 20.88 8.61
C LYS A 82 1.63 21.36 7.74
N LYS A 83 1.78 20.85 6.51
CA LYS A 83 2.92 21.17 5.64
C LYS A 83 2.68 22.38 4.73
N GLU A 84 1.47 22.90 4.69
CA GLU A 84 1.04 23.98 3.78
C GLU A 84 1.04 25.38 4.44
N GLN A 85 1.54 25.49 5.69
CA GLN A 85 1.68 26.74 6.45
C GLN A 85 3.11 26.98 6.99
N SER A 86 4.14 26.44 6.33
CA SER A 86 5.56 26.76 6.63
C SER A 86 6.31 27.15 5.38
#